data_AF-A0AAF0S6W3-F1
#
_entry.id   AF-A0AAF0S6W3-F1
#
_cell.length_a   1.000
_cell.length_b   1.000
_cell.length_c   1.000
_cell.angle_alpha   90.00
_cell.angle_beta   90.00
_cell.angle_gamma   90.00
#
_symmetry.space_group_name_H-M   'P 1'
#
loop_
_entity.id
_entity.type
_entity.pdbx_description
1 polymer ?
#
loop_
_entity_poly.entity_id
_entity_poly.type
_entity_poly.pdbx_seq_one_letter_code
_entity_poly.pdbx_strand_id
1 'polypeptide(L)'
;MVQVGNKIKIDASGRITIPSEIMKLMDLEKNSDEVYWDISGRKVCLMKVTTKYNGFDFETQEIEERLRDYEDQYLVNFDPEVVDPEEIERLSREQYLKDKKNKEELRRLKNKDNQ
;
A
#
# COMPACT_ATOMS: atom_id res chain seq x y z
N MET A 1 3.18 -7.12 9.62
CA MET A 1 2.49 -6.12 8.77
C MET A 1 3.44 -5.68 7.69
N VAL A 2 3.22 -6.16 6.46
CA VAL A 2 4.07 -5.85 5.31
C VAL A 2 3.48 -4.65 4.55
N GLN A 3 4.31 -3.65 4.24
CA GLN A 3 3.87 -2.50 3.46
C GLN A 3 3.97 -2.81 1.97
N VAL A 4 2.83 -2.83 1.28
CA VAL A 4 2.77 -2.99 -0.17
C VAL A 4 2.51 -1.64 -0.82
N GLY A 5 3.47 -1.17 -1.62
CA GLY A 5 3.43 0.14 -2.26
C GLY A 5 3.89 1.26 -1.33
N ASN A 6 4.93 1.99 -1.74
CA ASN A 6 5.53 3.04 -0.91
C ASN A 6 4.82 4.39 -1.00
N LYS A 7 4.27 4.73 -2.18
CA LYS A 7 3.63 6.04 -2.45
C LYS A 7 2.52 5.87 -3.49
N ILE A 8 1.26 5.97 -3.06
CA ILE A 8 0.11 6.02 -3.98
C ILE A 8 -0.23 7.49 -4.23
N LYS A 9 -0.41 7.87 -5.51
CA LYS A 9 -0.84 9.21 -5.90
C LYS A 9 -2.34 9.22 -6.13
N ILE A 10 -2.98 10.31 -5.73
CA ILE A 10 -4.35 10.65 -6.10
C ILE A 10 -4.25 11.61 -7.28
N ASP A 11 -4.94 11.31 -8.38
CA ASP A 11 -4.97 12.19 -9.54
C ASP A 11 -5.90 13.40 -9.33
N ALA A 12 -5.92 14.32 -10.29
CA ALA A 12 -6.76 15.52 -10.22
C ALA A 12 -8.27 15.23 -10.24
N SER A 13 -8.67 14.02 -10.63
CA SER A 13 -10.05 13.55 -10.62
C SER A 13 -10.42 12.77 -9.36
N GLY A 14 -9.52 12.70 -8.38
CA GLY A 14 -9.75 11.99 -7.12
C GLY A 14 -9.59 10.47 -7.21
N ARG A 15 -9.02 9.94 -8.30
CA ARG A 15 -8.82 8.49 -8.45
C ARG A 15 -7.53 8.05 -7.77
N ILE A 16 -7.62 6.92 -7.08
CA ILE A 16 -6.49 6.23 -6.45
C ILE A 16 -6.02 5.14 -7.40
N THR A 17 -4.74 5.17 -7.77
CA THR A 17 -4.16 4.08 -8.57
C THR A 17 -3.78 2.93 -7.64
N ILE A 18 -4.39 1.76 -7.84
CA ILE A 18 -4.07 0.55 -7.09
C ILE A 18 -2.71 0.01 -7.60
N PRO A 19 -1.71 -0.21 -6.72
CA PRO A 19 -0.44 -0.83 -7.10
C PRO A 19 -0.64 -2.22 -7.73
N SER A 20 0.20 -2.57 -8.70
CA SER A 20 0.10 -3.85 -9.42
C SER A 20 0.22 -5.07 -8.50
N GLU A 21 0.99 -4.94 -7.43
CA GLU A 21 1.22 -5.93 -6.40
C GLU A 21 -0.08 -6.20 -5.63
N ILE A 22 -0.82 -5.15 -5.27
CA ILE A 22 -2.15 -5.28 -4.64
C ILE A 22 -3.13 -5.96 -5.59
N MET A 23 -3.11 -5.60 -6.89
CA MET A 23 -3.97 -6.25 -7.88
C MET A 23 -3.69 -7.76 -7.94
N LYS A 24 -2.42 -8.18 -7.93
CA LYS A 24 -2.06 -9.60 -7.92
C LYS A 24 -2.46 -10.31 -6.63
N LEU A 25 -2.24 -9.68 -5.47
CA LEU A 25 -2.57 -10.26 -4.18
C LEU A 25 -4.08 -10.44 -3.97
N MET A 26 -4.88 -9.52 -4.49
CA MET A 26 -6.33 -9.56 -4.40
C MET A 26 -7.00 -10.25 -5.61
N ASP A 27 -6.22 -10.71 -6.59
CA ASP A 27 -6.70 -11.18 -7.91
C ASP A 27 -7.72 -10.23 -8.53
N LEU A 28 -7.34 -8.96 -8.67
CA LEU A 28 -8.21 -7.94 -9.27
C LEU A 28 -7.98 -7.87 -10.77
N GLU A 29 -9.03 -8.15 -11.53
CA GLU A 29 -9.08 -7.99 -12.97
C GLU A 29 -9.74 -6.66 -13.37
N LYS A 30 -9.02 -5.89 -14.18
CA LYS A 30 -9.46 -4.58 -14.62
C LYS A 30 -10.73 -4.68 -15.47
N ASN A 31 -11.73 -3.88 -15.13
CA ASN A 31 -13.06 -3.82 -15.76
C ASN A 31 -13.93 -5.06 -15.55
N SER A 32 -13.50 -6.04 -14.75
CA SER A 32 -14.30 -7.22 -14.40
C SER A 32 -14.69 -7.15 -12.92
N ASP A 33 -13.71 -6.94 -12.04
CA ASP A 33 -13.94 -6.96 -10.61
C ASP A 33 -14.43 -5.63 -10.06
N GLU A 34 -15.37 -5.74 -9.12
CA GLU A 34 -15.85 -4.61 -8.34
C GLU A 34 -15.15 -4.56 -6.98
N VAL A 35 -14.88 -3.33 -6.54
CA VAL A 35 -14.28 -3.06 -5.23
C VAL A 35 -15.06 -1.95 -4.54
N TYR A 36 -15.11 -2.00 -3.22
CA TYR A 36 -15.66 -0.93 -2.40
C TYR A 36 -14.66 -0.45 -1.36
N TRP A 37 -14.89 0.78 -0.91
CA TRP A 37 -14.07 1.41 0.10
C TRP A 37 -14.81 1.37 1.44
N ASP A 38 -14.15 0.83 2.45
CA ASP A 38 -14.60 0.92 3.83
C ASP A 38 -13.71 1.90 4.61
N ILE A 39 -14.29 2.64 5.55
CA ILE A 39 -13.55 3.55 6.43
C ILE A 39 -13.58 2.96 7.82
N SER A 40 -12.46 2.37 8.22
CA SER A 40 -12.30 1.78 9.54
C SER A 40 -11.26 2.57 10.35
N GLY A 41 -11.75 3.32 11.34
CA GLY A 41 -10.94 4.22 12.14
C GLY A 41 -10.32 5.35 11.32
N ARG A 42 -8.98 5.37 11.23
CA ARG A 42 -8.22 6.35 10.42
C ARG A 42 -7.64 5.73 9.13
N LYS A 43 -8.15 4.57 8.72
CA LYS A 43 -7.69 3.84 7.55
C LYS A 43 -8.80 3.75 6.52
N VAL A 44 -8.41 3.82 5.24
CA VAL A 44 -9.27 3.49 4.10
C VAL A 44 -8.91 2.07 3.68
N CYS A 45 -9.89 1.19 3.73
CA CYS A 45 -9.76 -0.23 3.39
C CYS A 45 -10.36 -0.46 1.99
N LEU A 46 -9.61 -1.13 1.14
CA LEU A 46 -10.10 -1.61 -0.15
C LEU A 46 -10.61 -3.03 0.03
N MET A 47 -11.85 -3.28 -0.38
CA MET A 47 -12.48 -4.58 -0.27
C MET A 47 -12.93 -5.05 -1.65
N LYS A 48 -12.56 -6.29 -2.04
CA LYS A 48 -13.07 -6.93 -3.26
C LYS A 48 -14.52 -7.39 -3.01
N VAL A 49 -15.39 -7.21 -4.00
CA VAL A 49 -16.71 -7.83 -4.01
C VAL A 49 -16.54 -9.27 -4.47
N THR A 50 -16.82 -10.22 -3.59
CA THR A 50 -16.64 -11.65 -3.86
C THR A 50 -17.95 -12.35 -4.19
N THR A 51 -17.85 -13.41 -5.00
CA THR A 51 -19.00 -14.24 -5.33
C THR A 51 -19.16 -15.39 -4.33
N LYS A 52 -20.37 -15.56 -3.79
CA LYS A 52 -20.70 -16.67 -2.89
C LYS A 52 -21.25 -17.87 -3.67
N TYR A 53 -20.67 -19.04 -3.44
CA TYR A 53 -21.07 -20.31 -4.03
C TYR A 53 -21.76 -21.17 -2.95
N ASN A 54 -23.08 -21.32 -3.02
CA ASN A 54 -23.87 -22.03 -1.99
C ASN A 54 -23.62 -21.50 -0.57
N GLY A 55 -23.36 -20.19 -0.43
CA GLY A 55 -23.06 -19.54 0.85
C GLY A 55 -21.57 -19.59 1.26
N PHE A 56 -20.73 -20.32 0.51
CA PHE A 56 -19.29 -20.37 0.72
C PHE A 56 -18.59 -19.30 -0.10
N ASP A 57 -17.59 -18.65 0.49
CA ASP A 57 -16.80 -17.59 -0.13
C ASP A 57 -15.36 -18.09 -0.32
N PHE A 58 -15.16 -18.88 -1.38
CA PHE A 58 -13.87 -19.47 -1.72
C PHE A 58 -12.86 -18.42 -2.16
N GLU A 59 -13.34 -17.37 -2.84
CA GLU A 59 -12.51 -16.29 -3.35
C GLU A 59 -11.84 -15.51 -2.21
N THR A 60 -12.59 -15.21 -1.14
CA THR A 60 -12.01 -14.61 0.07
C THR A 60 -10.95 -15.52 0.68
N GLN A 61 -11.19 -16.82 0.75
CA GLN A 61 -10.23 -17.78 1.31
C GLN A 61 -8.91 -17.78 0.51
N GLU A 62 -8.98 -17.82 -0.82
CA GLU A 62 -7.80 -17.77 -1.68
C GLU A 62 -7.04 -16.44 -1.58
N ILE A 63 -7.75 -15.31 -1.40
CA ILE A 63 -7.11 -14.02 -1.15
C ILE A 63 -6.40 -14.02 0.20
N GLU A 64 -7.04 -14.53 1.25
CA GLU A 64 -6.44 -14.61 2.59
C GLU A 64 -5.18 -15.49 2.60
N GLU A 65 -5.21 -16.64 1.91
CA GLU A 65 -4.04 -17.52 1.77
C GLU A 65 -2.89 -16.80 1.07
N ARG A 66 -3.14 -16.14 -0.06
CA ARG A 66 -2.11 -15.37 -0.78
C ARG A 66 -1.53 -14.22 0.05
N LEU A 67 -2.36 -13.54 0.83
CA LEU A 67 -1.90 -12.49 1.73
C LEU A 67 -1.01 -13.05 2.83
N ARG A 68 -1.37 -14.19 3.44
CA ARG A 68 -0.52 -14.86 4.45
C ARG A 68 0.81 -15.31 3.86
N ASP A 69 0.79 -15.97 2.70
CA ASP A 69 2.01 -16.41 2.02
C ASP A 69 2.93 -15.23 1.70
N TYR A 70 2.34 -14.11 1.27
CA TYR A 70 3.08 -12.87 1.05
C TYR A 70 3.65 -12.31 2.35
N GLU A 71 2.88 -12.29 3.44
CA GLU A 71 3.42 -11.84 4.73
C GLU A 71 4.58 -12.72 5.20
N ASP A 72 4.47 -14.04 5.11
CA ASP A 72 5.49 -14.99 5.56
C ASP A 72 6.79 -14.85 4.74
N GLN A 73 6.70 -14.71 3.41
CA GLN A 73 7.87 -14.51 2.56
C GLN A 73 8.67 -13.25 2.91
N TYR A 74 8.00 -12.20 3.36
CA TYR A 74 8.64 -10.91 3.68
C TYR A 74 8.96 -10.75 5.17
N LEU A 75 8.28 -11.49 6.06
CA LEU A 75 8.63 -11.61 7.49
C LEU A 75 9.93 -12.39 7.68
N VAL A 76 10.19 -13.43 6.88
CA VAL A 76 11.44 -14.21 6.95
C VAL A 76 12.68 -13.36 6.58
N ASN A 77 12.49 -12.24 5.87
CA ASN A 77 13.55 -11.28 5.55
C ASN A 77 13.71 -10.16 6.60
N PHE A 78 12.91 -10.18 7.66
CA PHE A 78 12.96 -9.22 8.76
C PHE A 78 13.52 -9.95 10.00
N ASP A 79 14.85 -10.07 10.06
CA ASP A 79 15.53 -10.59 11.25
C ASP A 79 15.26 -9.63 12.43
N PRO A 80 14.51 -10.05 13.47
CA PRO A 80 14.22 -9.18 14.60
C PRO A 80 15.45 -8.90 15.48
N GLU A 81 16.58 -9.58 15.25
CA GLU A 81 17.77 -9.44 16.10
C GLU A 81 18.76 -8.33 15.70
N VAL A 82 18.56 -7.59 14.59
CA VAL A 82 19.62 -6.66 14.11
C VAL A 82 19.15 -5.28 13.66
N VAL A 83 18.34 -4.58 14.47
CA VAL A 83 18.42 -3.11 14.45
C VAL A 83 18.20 -2.55 15.84
N ASP A 84 19.27 -2.03 16.44
CA ASP A 84 19.21 -1.21 17.65
C ASP A 84 18.16 -0.11 17.48
N PRO A 85 17.22 0.09 18.43
CA PRO A 85 16.22 1.16 18.38
C PRO A 85 16.79 2.54 18.03
N GLU A 86 18.03 2.85 18.45
CA GLU A 86 18.70 4.11 18.11
C GLU A 86 19.02 4.21 16.60
N GLU A 87 19.39 3.09 15.96
CA GLU A 87 19.70 3.04 14.54
C GLU A 87 18.44 3.13 13.68
N ILE A 88 17.31 2.55 14.14
CA ILE A 88 16.00 2.73 13.50
C ILE A 88 15.57 4.21 13.55
N GLU A 89 15.75 4.87 14.69
CA GLU A 89 15.42 6.29 14.83
C GLU A 89 16.29 7.16 13.92
N ARG A 90 17.59 6.87 13.83
CA ARG A 90 18.53 7.59 12.98
C ARG A 90 18.15 7.48 11.50
N LEU A 91 17.92 6.26 11.00
CA LEU A 91 17.50 6.01 9.61
C LEU A 91 16.17 6.70 9.30
N SER A 92 15.22 6.66 10.24
CA SER A 92 13.91 7.30 10.09
C SER A 92 14.03 8.82 10.01
N ARG A 93 14.91 9.44 10.82
CA ARG A 93 15.17 10.89 10.78
C ARG A 93 15.85 11.32 9.49
N GLU A 94 16.83 10.55 9.01
CA GLU A 94 17.52 10.80 7.74
C GLU A 94 16.53 10.75 6.56
N GLN A 95 15.67 9.73 6.54
CA GLN A 95 14.64 9.58 5.51
C GLN A 95 13.61 10.72 5.54
N TYR A 96 13.18 11.13 6.74
CA TYR A 96 12.27 12.28 6.92
C TYR A 96 12.86 13.58 6.36
N LEU A 97 14.12 13.88 6.66
CA LEU A 97 14.81 15.07 6.17
C LEU A 97 14.95 15.07 4.65
N LYS A 98 15.25 13.91 4.06
CA LYS A 98 15.33 13.73 2.61
C LYS A 98 13.98 13.98 1.94
N ASP A 99 12.90 13.42 2.48
CA ASP A 99 11.55 13.63 1.96
C ASP A 99 11.09 15.09 2.13
N LYS A 100 11.47 15.76 3.23
CA LYS A 100 11.21 17.19 3.43
C LYS A 100 11.90 18.05 2.38
N LYS A 101 13.18 17.80 2.11
CA LYS A 101 13.94 18.52 1.07
C LYS A 101 13.35 18.33 -0.33
N ASN A 102 13.00 17.10 -0.67
CA ASN A 102 12.36 16.78 -1.96
C ASN A 102 11.01 17.50 -2.11
N LYS A 103 10.21 17.61 -1.04
CA LYS A 103 8.94 18.37 -1.06
C LYS A 103 9.17 19.87 -1.29
N GLU A 104 10.21 20.45 -0.70
CA GLU A 104 10.56 21.85 -0.90
C GLU A 104 11.06 22.13 -2.32
N GLU A 105 11.88 21.26 -2.89
CA GLU A 105 12.34 21.37 -4.28
C GLU A 105 11.20 21.21 -5.29
N LEU A 106 10.31 20.24 -5.10
CA LEU A 106 9.09 20.08 -5.91
C LEU A 106 8.19 21.32 -5.85
N ARG A 107 8.07 21.97 -4.68
CA ARG A 107 7.31 23.23 -4.53
C ARG A 107 7.99 24.39 -5.28
N ARG A 108 9.32 24.48 -5.21
CA ARG A 108 10.08 25.53 -5.92
C ARG A 108 10.02 25.37 -7.44
N LEU A 109 10.09 24.15 -7.94
CA LEU A 109 9.97 23.86 -9.38
C LEU A 109 8.56 24.22 -9.89
N LYS A 110 7.51 23.79 -9.18
CA LYS A 110 6.12 24.15 -9.53
C LYS A 110 5.83 25.64 -9.54
N ASN A 111 6.52 26.44 -8.71
CA ASN A 111 6.36 27.89 -8.69
C ASN A 111 7.14 28.60 -9.81
N LYS A 112 8.17 27.97 -10.39
CA LYS A 112 8.92 28.51 -11.54
C LYS A 112 8.21 28.28 -12.87
N ASP A 113 7.44 27.20 -12.99
CA ASP A 113 6.68 26.88 -14.22
C ASP A 113 5.40 27.73 -14.39
N ASN A 114 5.04 28.53 -13.38
CA ASN A 114 3.86 29.42 -13.36
C ASN A 114 4.22 30.93 -13.44
N GLN A 115 5.46 31.28 -13.78
CA GLN A 115 5.91 32.64 -14.13
C GLN A 115 6.36 32.69 -15.59
#